data_AF-A0A0N4TVU1-F1
#
_entry.id   AF-A0A0N4TVU1-F1
#
_cell.length_a   1.000
_cell.length_b   1.000
_cell.length_c   1.000
_cell.angle_alpha   90.00
_cell.angle_beta   90.00
_cell.angle_gamma   90.00
#
_symmetry.space_group_name_H-M   'P 1'
#
loop_
_entity.id
_entity.type
_entity.pdbx_description
1 polymer ?
#
loop_
_entity_poly.entity_id
_entity_poly.type
_entity_poly.pdbx_seq_one_letter_code
_entity_poly.pdbx_strand_id
1 'polypeptide(L)'
;MLALPKVVPENAYKQRYKNIGTVFAILKMALSGSYIPFGVFRLYGDTCLQDALAMFVKLLMYIPEEEFYNFHALLESIAQDNMCFLSNIKPEVFTVLMRYIEQATVSLDAVIVTASCSTLDLILNYLYRRLTRAAPPRAHVGAETEGENCIRALEAQPSLLPQMLSTILNASLFEDVKCQWSLSRPLLGLILLQEECFQQWKMELLANQPQDKRAAFEEAFTSLMDGVERNVSTRNKDTFTQNMNMFRKTIQEIIKGDVMSAVQPVPVADMMS
;
A
#
# COMPACT_ATOMS: atom_id res chain seq x y z
N MET A 1 -14.94 27.60 -24.32
CA MET A 1 -14.11 27.44 -23.11
C MET A 1 -12.87 28.30 -23.30
N LEU A 2 -12.60 29.25 -22.40
CA LEU A 2 -11.33 29.98 -22.39
C LEU A 2 -10.23 28.97 -22.06
N ALA A 3 -9.52 28.50 -23.09
CA ALA A 3 -8.33 27.68 -22.89
C ALA A 3 -7.27 28.55 -22.23
N LEU A 4 -6.90 28.18 -21.01
CA LEU A 4 -5.81 28.84 -20.31
C LEU A 4 -4.52 28.66 -21.13
N PRO A 5 -3.67 29.70 -21.21
CA PRO A 5 -2.41 29.59 -21.92
C PRO A 5 -1.54 28.48 -21.34
N LYS A 6 -0.83 27.76 -22.21
CA LYS A 6 0.14 26.72 -21.81
C LYS A 6 1.21 27.37 -20.93
N VAL A 7 1.42 26.80 -19.75
CA VAL A 7 2.44 27.27 -18.82
C VAL A 7 3.74 26.55 -19.14
N VAL A 8 4.85 27.29 -19.18
CA VAL A 8 6.19 26.71 -19.32
C VAL A 8 6.47 25.81 -18.11
N PRO A 9 7.05 24.60 -18.27
CA PRO A 9 7.24 23.64 -17.17
C PRO A 9 7.84 24.25 -15.89
N GLU A 10 8.87 25.09 -16.03
CA GLU A 10 9.55 25.79 -14.92
C GLU A 10 8.61 26.67 -14.07
N ASN A 11 7.54 27.19 -14.67
CA ASN A 11 6.55 28.03 -14.00
C ASN A 11 5.28 27.26 -13.61
N ALA A 12 5.15 25.99 -14.00
CA ALA A 12 3.94 25.20 -13.82
C ALA A 12 3.58 25.04 -12.33
N TYR A 13 4.57 24.80 -11.48
CA TYR A 13 4.35 24.72 -10.03
C TYR A 13 3.74 26.00 -9.47
N LYS A 14 4.41 27.14 -9.70
CA LYS A 14 4.01 28.44 -9.14
C LYS A 14 2.65 28.91 -9.65
N GLN A 15 2.34 28.67 -10.93
CA GLN A 15 1.11 29.16 -11.55
C GLN A 15 -0.07 28.19 -11.43
N ARG A 16 0.18 26.88 -11.35
CA ARG A 16 -0.85 25.83 -11.39
C ARG A 16 -0.80 24.92 -10.18
N TYR A 17 0.27 24.15 -10.01
CA TYR A 17 0.27 23.01 -9.07
C TYR A 17 0.10 23.46 -7.62
N LYS A 18 0.68 24.61 -7.23
CA LYS A 18 0.44 25.20 -5.91
C LYS A 18 -1.05 25.46 -5.64
N ASN A 19 -1.76 26.00 -6.62
CA ASN A 19 -3.19 26.28 -6.50
C ASN A 19 -4.02 24.99 -6.47
N ILE A 20 -3.63 23.98 -7.25
CA ILE A 20 -4.24 22.65 -7.20
C ILE A 20 -4.03 22.01 -5.83
N GLY A 21 -2.83 22.12 -5.25
CA GLY A 21 -2.54 21.66 -3.89
C GLY A 21 -3.44 22.32 -2.85
N THR A 22 -3.74 23.62 -2.98
CA THR A 22 -4.72 24.29 -2.11
C THR A 22 -6.12 23.70 -2.28
N VAL A 23 -6.56 23.41 -3.51
CA VAL A 23 -7.86 22.76 -3.76
C VAL A 23 -7.91 21.38 -3.11
N PHE A 24 -6.83 20.60 -3.22
CA PHE A 24 -6.72 19.29 -2.58
C PHE A 24 -6.76 19.39 -1.05
N ALA A 25 -6.09 20.38 -0.46
CA ALA A 25 -6.15 20.62 0.98
C ALA A 25 -7.58 20.98 1.45
N ILE A 26 -8.29 21.84 0.72
CA ILE A 26 -9.69 22.19 1.02
C ILE A 26 -10.57 20.95 0.94
N LEU A 27 -10.46 20.16 -0.14
CA LEU A 27 -11.23 18.94 -0.31
C LEU A 27 -10.95 17.94 0.81
N LYS A 28 -9.67 17.78 1.20
CA LYS A 28 -9.28 16.91 2.31
C LYS A 28 -9.95 17.33 3.61
N MET A 29 -9.92 18.62 3.93
CA MET A 29 -10.56 19.14 5.14
C MET A 29 -12.08 18.96 5.12
N ALA A 30 -12.72 19.11 3.96
CA ALA A 30 -14.15 18.87 3.80
C ALA A 30 -14.53 17.39 4.02
N LEU A 31 -13.70 16.45 3.52
CA LEU A 31 -13.93 15.01 3.67
C LEU A 31 -13.63 14.52 5.10
N SER A 32 -12.47 14.87 5.66
CA SER A 32 -12.03 14.35 6.96
C SER A 32 -12.68 15.06 8.17
N GLY A 33 -13.27 16.23 7.96
CA GLY A 33 -13.74 17.10 9.04
C GLY A 33 -15.07 16.68 9.69
N SER A 34 -15.75 15.65 9.17
CA SER A 34 -17.09 15.22 9.63
C SER A 34 -18.14 16.34 9.64
N TYR A 35 -17.94 17.40 8.85
CA TYR A 35 -18.83 18.56 8.78
C TYR A 35 -20.07 18.31 7.91
N ILE A 36 -19.97 17.39 6.95
CA ILE A 36 -20.97 17.17 5.91
C ILE A 36 -21.42 15.71 5.95
N PRO A 37 -22.72 15.42 6.16
CA PRO A 37 -23.24 14.06 6.08
C PRO A 37 -23.43 13.63 4.62
N PHE A 38 -22.34 13.28 3.94
CA PHE A 38 -22.33 12.97 2.50
C PHE A 38 -23.32 11.86 2.07
N GLY A 39 -23.69 10.95 2.97
CA GLY A 39 -24.73 9.94 2.70
C GLY A 39 -26.10 10.54 2.37
N VAL A 40 -26.39 11.75 2.85
CA VAL A 40 -27.66 12.46 2.59
C VAL A 40 -27.71 12.97 1.15
N PHE A 41 -26.57 13.37 0.57
CA PHE A 41 -26.53 13.93 -0.78
C PHE A 41 -27.10 12.92 -1.79
N ARG A 42 -26.71 11.66 -1.65
CA ARG A 42 -27.22 10.55 -2.47
C ARG A 42 -28.73 10.32 -2.32
N LEU A 43 -29.28 10.44 -1.12
CA LEU A 43 -30.71 10.26 -0.89
C LEU A 43 -31.55 11.31 -1.64
N TYR A 44 -30.99 12.50 -1.85
CA TYR A 44 -31.64 13.59 -2.58
C TYR A 44 -31.19 13.70 -4.05
N GLY A 45 -30.34 12.79 -4.53
CA GLY A 45 -29.80 12.84 -5.89
C GLY A 45 -28.82 13.98 -6.15
N ASP A 46 -28.19 14.53 -5.10
CA ASP A 46 -27.20 15.59 -5.18
C ASP A 46 -25.83 15.02 -5.64
N THR A 47 -25.27 15.60 -6.70
CA THR A 47 -24.02 15.17 -7.33
C THR A 47 -22.78 15.94 -6.89
N CYS A 48 -22.90 16.93 -6.00
CA CYS A 48 -21.81 17.85 -5.66
C CYS A 48 -20.53 17.13 -5.22
N LEU A 49 -20.67 16.08 -4.40
CA LEU A 49 -19.52 15.29 -3.98
C LEU A 49 -18.89 14.53 -5.15
N GLN A 50 -19.70 13.88 -5.99
CA GLN A 50 -19.19 13.11 -7.13
C GLN A 50 -18.51 14.03 -8.15
N ASP A 51 -19.06 15.21 -8.37
CA ASP A 51 -18.47 16.24 -9.24
C ASP A 51 -17.14 16.76 -8.67
N ALA A 52 -17.06 16.98 -7.36
CA ALA A 52 -15.81 17.36 -6.68
C ALA A 52 -14.74 16.27 -6.78
N LEU A 53 -15.09 15.00 -6.56
CA LEU A 53 -14.18 13.87 -6.69
C LEU A 53 -13.75 13.65 -8.16
N ALA A 54 -14.67 13.82 -9.12
CA ALA A 54 -14.34 13.78 -10.55
C ALA A 54 -13.39 14.92 -10.95
N MET A 55 -13.55 16.11 -10.36
CA MET A 55 -12.62 17.22 -10.57
C MET A 55 -11.25 16.93 -9.93
N PHE A 56 -11.20 16.31 -8.75
CA PHE A 56 -9.97 15.83 -8.15
C PHE A 56 -9.19 14.94 -9.12
N VAL A 57 -9.83 13.93 -9.73
CA VAL A 57 -9.17 13.05 -10.70
C VAL A 57 -8.64 13.82 -11.91
N LYS A 58 -9.42 14.76 -12.45
CA LYS A 58 -8.98 15.59 -13.59
C LYS A 58 -7.77 16.47 -13.24
N LEU A 59 -7.75 17.05 -12.04
CA LEU A 59 -6.62 17.86 -11.58
C LEU A 59 -5.39 17.00 -11.29
N LEU A 60 -5.59 15.81 -10.74
CA LEU A 60 -4.52 14.86 -10.49
C LEU A 60 -3.84 14.46 -11.80
N MET A 61 -4.62 14.06 -12.82
CA MET A 61 -4.09 13.68 -14.14
C MET A 61 -3.50 14.86 -14.94
N TYR A 62 -3.68 16.10 -14.48
CA TYR A 62 -3.05 17.27 -15.08
C TYR A 62 -1.62 17.51 -14.55
N ILE A 63 -1.34 17.10 -13.32
CA ILE A 63 -0.01 17.23 -12.72
C ILE A 63 0.88 16.06 -13.24
N PRO A 64 2.14 16.29 -13.62
CA PRO A 64 3.09 15.21 -13.91
C PRO A 64 3.33 14.34 -12.67
N GLU A 65 3.54 13.04 -12.85
CA GLU A 65 3.76 12.10 -11.73
C GLU A 65 4.94 12.50 -10.83
N GLU A 66 5.99 13.11 -11.40
CA GLU A 66 7.16 13.61 -10.66
C GLU A 66 6.83 14.76 -9.68
N GLU A 67 5.73 15.47 -9.95
CA GLU A 67 5.30 16.66 -9.22
C GLU A 67 4.12 16.33 -8.26
N PHE A 68 3.86 15.04 -8.05
CA PHE A 68 2.83 14.55 -7.15
C PHE A 68 3.28 14.67 -5.68
N TYR A 69 3.14 15.86 -5.10
CA TYR A 69 3.36 16.10 -3.67
C TYR A 69 2.06 16.51 -2.95
N ASN A 70 1.91 16.06 -1.70
CA ASN A 70 0.91 16.52 -0.73
C ASN A 70 -0.57 16.12 -0.96
N PHE A 71 -0.88 15.05 -1.69
CA PHE A 71 -2.26 14.54 -1.75
C PHE A 71 -2.47 13.14 -1.13
N HIS A 72 -1.42 12.50 -0.60
CA HIS A 72 -1.54 11.18 0.06
C HIS A 72 -2.63 11.16 1.14
N ALA A 73 -2.69 12.19 1.99
CA ALA A 73 -3.72 12.31 3.03
C ALA A 73 -5.13 12.57 2.46
N LEU A 74 -5.24 13.25 1.31
CA LEU A 74 -6.52 13.38 0.61
C LEU A 74 -6.94 12.03 0.03
N LEU A 75 -6.03 11.31 -0.61
CA LEU A 75 -6.32 10.01 -1.20
C LEU A 75 -6.71 8.98 -0.14
N GLU A 76 -6.06 9.00 1.02
CA GLU A 76 -6.45 8.22 2.20
C GLU A 76 -7.89 8.53 2.62
N SER A 77 -8.24 9.82 2.74
CA SER A 77 -9.60 10.25 3.10
C SER A 77 -10.64 9.81 2.05
N ILE A 78 -10.29 9.87 0.76
CA ILE A 78 -11.16 9.38 -0.32
C ILE A 78 -11.31 7.87 -0.25
N ALA A 79 -10.22 7.11 -0.06
CA ALA A 79 -10.26 5.66 0.02
C ALA A 79 -11.05 5.16 1.25
N GLN A 80 -11.04 5.91 2.34
CA GLN A 80 -11.73 5.55 3.58
C GLN A 80 -13.25 5.53 3.40
N ASP A 81 -13.84 6.59 2.84
CA ASP A 81 -15.29 6.77 2.81
C ASP A 81 -15.89 6.68 1.40
N ASN A 82 -15.07 6.81 0.35
CA ASN A 82 -15.50 6.90 -1.05
C ASN A 82 -14.79 5.85 -1.93
N MET A 83 -14.51 4.67 -1.38
CA MET A 83 -13.84 3.59 -2.11
C MET A 83 -14.63 3.15 -3.37
N CYS A 84 -15.96 3.23 -3.33
CA CYS A 84 -16.77 2.92 -4.50
C CYS A 84 -16.50 3.92 -5.65
N PHE A 85 -16.28 5.21 -5.35
CA PHE A 85 -15.83 6.16 -6.37
C PHE A 85 -14.49 5.74 -6.97
N LEU A 86 -13.48 5.42 -6.14
CA LEU A 86 -12.18 4.97 -6.63
C LEU A 86 -12.28 3.69 -7.48
N SER A 87 -13.19 2.77 -7.14
CA SER A 87 -13.41 1.55 -7.93
C SER A 87 -14.04 1.79 -9.31
N ASN A 88 -14.65 2.96 -9.52
CA ASN A 88 -15.35 3.35 -10.75
C ASN A 88 -14.55 4.30 -11.65
N ILE A 89 -13.42 4.85 -11.18
CA ILE A 89 -12.57 5.68 -12.05
C ILE A 89 -12.07 4.85 -13.24
N LYS A 90 -11.59 5.52 -14.30
CA LYS A 90 -11.09 4.84 -15.49
C LYS A 90 -9.95 3.87 -15.13
N PRO A 91 -9.89 2.66 -15.74
CA PRO A 91 -8.87 1.67 -15.41
C PRO A 91 -7.44 2.20 -15.45
N GLU A 92 -7.12 3.03 -16.45
CA GLU A 92 -5.77 3.60 -16.63
C GLU A 92 -5.41 4.55 -15.48
N VAL A 93 -6.38 5.34 -15.01
CA VAL A 93 -6.21 6.25 -13.86
C VAL A 93 -6.02 5.45 -12.58
N PHE A 94 -6.75 4.36 -12.42
CA PHE A 94 -6.58 3.47 -11.26
C PHE A 94 -5.17 2.84 -11.23
N THR A 95 -4.66 2.39 -12.38
CA THR A 95 -3.29 1.88 -12.48
C THR A 95 -2.24 2.93 -12.12
N VAL A 96 -2.40 4.17 -12.62
CA VAL A 96 -1.50 5.29 -12.26
C VAL A 96 -1.53 5.56 -10.76
N LEU A 97 -2.73 5.59 -10.15
CA LEU A 97 -2.88 5.76 -8.70
C LEU A 97 -2.17 4.64 -7.91
N MET A 98 -2.34 3.38 -8.31
CA MET A 98 -1.70 2.25 -7.64
C MET A 98 -0.17 2.29 -7.72
N ARG A 99 0.39 2.64 -8.89
CA ARG A 99 1.85 2.82 -9.05
C ARG A 99 2.38 3.99 -8.23
N TYR A 100 1.63 5.07 -8.16
CA TYR A 100 2.00 6.20 -7.32
C TYR A 100 2.02 5.82 -5.83
N ILE A 101 0.98 5.11 -5.37
CA ILE A 101 0.90 4.61 -3.99
C ILE A 101 2.10 3.69 -3.71
N GLU A 102 2.44 2.78 -4.63
CA GLU A 102 3.62 1.91 -4.52
C GLU A 102 4.89 2.71 -4.26
N GLN A 103 5.20 3.68 -5.12
CA GLN A 103 6.39 4.53 -4.97
C GLN A 103 6.40 5.29 -3.64
N ALA A 104 5.23 5.76 -3.20
CA ALA A 104 5.09 6.48 -1.95
C ALA A 104 5.26 5.61 -0.70
N THR A 105 4.95 4.30 -0.78
CA THR A 105 5.14 3.36 0.36
C THR A 105 6.61 3.12 0.71
N VAL A 106 7.54 3.38 -0.21
CA VAL A 106 8.99 3.28 -0.01
C VAL A 106 9.69 4.64 0.03
N SER A 107 8.92 5.71 0.27
CA SER A 107 9.46 7.06 0.41
C SER A 107 10.29 7.24 1.69
N LEU A 108 11.16 8.25 1.70
CA LEU A 108 11.97 8.62 2.87
C LEU A 108 11.14 9.35 3.95
N ASP A 109 10.00 9.93 3.58
CA ASP A 109 9.12 10.65 4.49
C ASP A 109 8.10 9.72 5.14
N ALA A 110 8.21 9.59 6.47
CA ALA A 110 7.35 8.73 7.28
C ALA A 110 5.85 9.08 7.18
N VAL A 111 5.52 10.37 7.00
CA VAL A 111 4.13 10.83 6.87
C VAL A 111 3.54 10.34 5.55
N ILE A 112 4.34 10.44 4.47
CA ILE A 112 3.96 9.95 3.14
C ILE A 112 3.78 8.44 3.16
N VAL A 113 4.75 7.71 3.72
CA VAL A 113 4.69 6.24 3.81
C VAL A 113 3.45 5.81 4.59
N THR A 114 3.18 6.42 5.73
CA THR A 114 2.03 6.05 6.56
C THR A 114 0.70 6.25 5.84
N ALA A 115 0.45 7.44 5.26
CA ALA A 115 -0.79 7.72 4.54
C ALA A 115 -0.94 6.81 3.30
N SER A 116 0.15 6.50 2.60
CA SER A 116 0.14 5.64 1.42
C SER A 116 -0.11 4.18 1.79
N CYS A 117 0.48 3.69 2.88
CA CYS A 117 0.20 2.35 3.40
C CYS A 117 -1.26 2.21 3.84
N SER A 118 -1.82 3.21 4.54
CA SER A 118 -3.24 3.23 4.90
C SER A 118 -4.14 3.18 3.67
N THR A 119 -3.85 4.02 2.67
CA THR A 119 -4.59 4.06 1.40
C THR A 119 -4.53 2.71 0.70
N LEU A 120 -3.32 2.14 0.57
CA LEU A 120 -3.12 0.85 -0.06
C LEU A 120 -3.88 -0.25 0.69
N ASP A 121 -3.84 -0.24 2.03
CA ASP A 121 -4.54 -1.20 2.87
C ASP A 121 -6.05 -1.19 2.62
N LEU A 122 -6.64 0.01 2.53
CA LEU A 122 -8.07 0.21 2.23
C LEU A 122 -8.43 -0.34 0.84
N ILE A 123 -7.62 -0.04 -0.17
CA ILE A 123 -7.82 -0.53 -1.53
C ILE A 123 -7.70 -2.06 -1.59
N LEU A 124 -6.67 -2.64 -0.98
CA LEU A 124 -6.48 -4.09 -0.96
C LEU A 124 -7.57 -4.81 -0.17
N ASN A 125 -8.07 -4.23 0.92
CA ASN A 125 -9.24 -4.75 1.64
C ASN A 125 -10.46 -4.82 0.74
N TYR A 126 -10.70 -3.74 -0.01
CA TYR A 126 -11.80 -3.66 -0.95
C TYR A 126 -11.64 -4.71 -2.06
N LEU A 127 -10.48 -4.77 -2.70
CA LEU A 127 -10.18 -5.75 -3.76
C LEU A 127 -10.30 -7.19 -3.27
N TYR A 128 -9.75 -7.51 -2.11
CA TYR A 128 -9.86 -8.83 -1.51
C TYR A 128 -11.31 -9.23 -1.29
N ARG A 129 -12.12 -8.36 -0.67
CA ARG A 129 -13.56 -8.62 -0.45
C ARG A 129 -14.32 -8.77 -1.78
N ARG A 130 -13.96 -7.99 -2.79
CA ARG A 130 -14.57 -8.04 -4.12
C ARG A 130 -14.27 -9.36 -4.84
N LEU A 131 -13.01 -9.78 -4.83
CA LEU A 131 -12.53 -10.97 -5.53
C LEU A 131 -12.88 -12.29 -4.83
N THR A 132 -13.05 -12.27 -3.51
CA THR A 132 -13.35 -13.48 -2.71
C THR A 132 -14.83 -13.63 -2.34
N ARG A 133 -15.67 -12.64 -2.62
CA ARG A 133 -17.11 -12.73 -2.33
C ARG A 133 -17.77 -13.79 -3.20
N ALA A 134 -18.50 -14.70 -2.54
CA ALA A 134 -19.30 -15.72 -3.23
C ALA A 134 -20.58 -15.18 -3.88
N ALA A 135 -21.09 -14.04 -3.41
CA ALA A 135 -22.31 -13.42 -3.92
C ALA A 135 -22.19 -11.88 -3.93
N PRO A 136 -22.83 -11.19 -4.90
CA PRO A 136 -22.86 -9.73 -4.93
C PRO A 136 -23.57 -9.18 -3.70
N PRO A 137 -23.13 -8.01 -3.18
CA PRO A 137 -23.79 -7.37 -2.05
C PRO A 137 -25.24 -7.02 -2.39
N ARG A 138 -26.13 -7.16 -1.40
CA ARG A 138 -27.52 -6.69 -1.54
C ARG A 138 -27.49 -5.17 -1.65
N ALA A 139 -27.98 -4.64 -2.77
CA ALA A 139 -28.11 -3.21 -2.96
C ALA A 139 -29.18 -2.68 -2.00
N HIS A 140 -28.80 -1.74 -1.14
CA HIS A 140 -29.71 -0.97 -0.31
C HIS A 140 -29.94 0.40 -0.94
N VAL A 141 -31.10 1.01 -0.69
CA VAL A 141 -31.40 2.37 -1.18
C VAL A 141 -30.35 3.34 -0.66
N GLY A 142 -29.70 4.08 -1.57
CA GLY A 142 -28.60 5.00 -1.23
C GLY A 142 -27.20 4.39 -1.15
N ALA A 143 -27.05 3.07 -1.31
CA ALA A 143 -25.73 2.43 -1.39
C ALA A 143 -24.99 2.88 -2.66
N GLU A 144 -23.70 3.18 -2.52
CA GLU A 144 -22.84 3.46 -3.67
C GLU A 144 -22.61 2.18 -4.46
N THR A 145 -22.63 2.30 -5.79
CA THR A 145 -22.37 1.17 -6.68
C THR A 145 -20.88 0.86 -6.68
N GLU A 146 -20.52 -0.34 -6.22
CA GLU A 146 -19.18 -0.89 -6.42
C GLU A 146 -18.87 -0.97 -7.93
N GLY A 147 -17.71 -0.48 -8.34
CA GLY A 147 -17.28 -0.43 -9.73
C GLY A 147 -16.43 -1.63 -10.16
N GLU A 148 -16.57 -2.01 -11.44
CA GLU A 148 -15.75 -3.05 -12.08
C GLU A 148 -14.43 -2.52 -12.65
N ASN A 149 -14.27 -1.20 -12.75
CA ASN A 149 -13.11 -0.63 -13.45
C ASN A 149 -11.78 -0.89 -12.73
N CYS A 150 -11.76 -0.98 -11.41
CA CYS A 150 -10.56 -1.40 -10.68
C CYS A 150 -10.17 -2.84 -11.01
N ILE A 151 -11.14 -3.74 -11.20
CA ILE A 151 -10.87 -5.13 -11.59
C ILE A 151 -10.34 -5.19 -13.02
N ARG A 152 -10.97 -4.45 -13.95
CA ARG A 152 -10.48 -4.30 -15.32
C ARG A 152 -9.06 -3.73 -15.38
N ALA A 153 -8.70 -2.84 -14.47
CA ALA A 153 -7.34 -2.31 -14.37
C ALA A 153 -6.32 -3.41 -13.99
N LEU A 154 -6.70 -4.31 -13.07
CA LEU A 154 -5.87 -5.46 -12.70
C LEU A 154 -5.76 -6.48 -13.83
N GLU A 155 -6.85 -6.74 -14.55
CA GLU A 155 -6.85 -7.63 -15.72
C GLU A 155 -5.99 -7.07 -16.86
N ALA A 156 -6.04 -5.74 -17.07
CA ALA A 156 -5.22 -5.06 -18.07
C ALA A 156 -3.73 -5.00 -17.70
N GLN A 157 -3.40 -5.01 -16.40
CA GLN A 157 -2.02 -5.03 -15.90
C GLN A 157 -1.82 -6.12 -14.83
N PRO A 158 -1.73 -7.41 -15.22
CA PRO A 158 -1.62 -8.52 -14.27
C PRO A 158 -0.39 -8.46 -13.37
N SER A 159 0.67 -7.79 -13.82
CA SER A 159 1.91 -7.62 -13.04
C SER A 159 1.83 -6.59 -11.93
N LEU A 160 0.74 -5.81 -11.83
CA LEU A 160 0.65 -4.67 -10.91
C LEU A 160 0.78 -5.10 -9.45
N LEU A 161 -0.09 -6.00 -8.98
CA LEU A 161 -0.03 -6.48 -7.58
C LEU A 161 1.23 -7.31 -7.28
N PRO A 162 1.70 -8.21 -8.17
CA PRO A 162 2.99 -8.90 -7.98
C PRO A 162 4.19 -7.95 -7.82
N GLN A 163 4.26 -6.88 -8.61
CA GLN A 163 5.33 -5.89 -8.50
C GLN A 163 5.27 -5.18 -7.15
N MET A 164 4.09 -4.70 -6.74
CA MET A 164 3.89 -4.06 -5.44
C MET A 164 4.24 -4.99 -4.27
N LEU A 165 3.88 -6.27 -4.36
CA LEU A 165 4.25 -7.29 -3.37
C LEU A 165 5.76 -7.39 -3.24
N SER A 166 6.48 -7.53 -4.36
CA SER A 166 7.94 -7.62 -4.37
C SER A 166 8.60 -6.36 -3.79
N THR A 167 8.14 -5.18 -4.21
CA THR A 167 8.62 -3.88 -3.71
C THR A 167 8.49 -3.79 -2.18
N ILE A 168 7.30 -4.07 -1.64
CA ILE A 168 7.05 -3.97 -0.20
C ILE A 168 7.78 -5.06 0.59
N LEU A 169 7.91 -6.29 0.06
CA LEU A 169 8.69 -7.35 0.71
C LEU A 169 10.16 -6.97 0.82
N ASN A 170 10.76 -6.48 -0.27
CA ASN A 170 12.15 -6.05 -0.27
C ASN A 170 12.39 -4.91 0.71
N ALA A 171 11.51 -3.90 0.71
CA ALA A 171 11.58 -2.79 1.65
C ALA A 171 11.44 -3.25 3.11
N SER A 172 10.51 -4.17 3.39
CA SER A 172 10.26 -4.67 4.76
C SER A 172 11.44 -5.48 5.32
N LEU A 173 12.14 -6.22 4.46
CA LEU A 173 13.20 -7.15 4.88
C LEU A 173 14.59 -6.54 4.88
N PHE A 174 14.93 -5.78 3.84
CA PHE A 174 16.31 -5.36 3.58
C PHE A 174 16.56 -3.87 3.85
N GLU A 175 15.52 -3.05 3.91
CA GLU A 175 15.67 -1.62 4.12
C GLU A 175 15.43 -1.23 5.59
N ASP A 176 16.09 -0.14 6.00
CA ASP A 176 15.84 0.54 7.27
C ASP A 176 14.61 1.46 7.16
N VAL A 177 13.46 0.87 6.82
CA VAL A 177 12.22 1.65 6.71
C VAL A 177 11.79 2.11 8.10
N LYS A 178 11.47 3.40 8.24
CA LYS A 178 11.02 4.00 9.51
C LYS A 178 9.61 3.58 9.92
N CYS A 179 8.78 3.15 8.95
CA CYS A 179 7.36 2.86 9.12
C CYS A 179 7.01 1.38 8.93
N GLN A 180 7.79 0.48 9.52
CA GLN A 180 7.64 -0.98 9.38
C GLN A 180 6.21 -1.46 9.70
N TRP A 181 5.61 -0.92 10.75
CA TRP A 181 4.25 -1.25 11.17
C TRP A 181 3.23 -0.91 10.08
N SER A 182 3.37 0.26 9.46
CA SER A 182 2.48 0.72 8.39
C SER A 182 2.54 -0.20 7.17
N LEU A 183 3.74 -0.65 6.78
CA LEU A 183 3.94 -1.55 5.62
C LEU A 183 3.35 -2.95 5.80
N SER A 184 3.34 -3.47 7.03
CA SER A 184 2.91 -4.84 7.29
C SER A 184 1.43 -5.10 6.93
N ARG A 185 0.55 -4.11 7.14
CA ARG A 185 -0.89 -4.26 6.91
C ARG A 185 -1.26 -4.43 5.41
N PRO A 186 -0.83 -3.54 4.50
CA PRO A 186 -1.06 -3.74 3.07
C PRO A 186 -0.31 -4.95 2.54
N LEU A 187 0.86 -5.29 3.11
CA LEU A 187 1.59 -6.48 2.71
C LEU A 187 0.78 -7.77 2.92
N LEU A 188 0.06 -7.92 4.05
CA LEU A 188 -0.84 -9.07 4.21
C LEU A 188 -1.91 -9.11 3.10
N GLY A 189 -2.50 -7.96 2.77
CA GLY A 189 -3.47 -7.86 1.68
C GLY A 189 -2.89 -8.31 0.33
N LEU A 190 -1.64 -7.94 0.04
CA LEU A 190 -0.93 -8.37 -1.17
C LEU A 190 -0.64 -9.87 -1.15
N ILE A 191 -0.14 -10.42 -0.03
CA ILE A 191 0.14 -11.85 0.12
C ILE A 191 -1.13 -12.68 -0.11
N LEU A 192 -2.25 -12.28 0.49
CA LEU A 192 -3.53 -12.99 0.34
C LEU A 192 -4.12 -12.89 -1.07
N LEU A 193 -3.85 -11.79 -1.79
CA LEU A 193 -4.29 -11.61 -3.18
C LEU A 193 -3.35 -12.29 -4.19
N GLN A 194 -2.08 -12.50 -3.83
CA GLN A 194 -1.01 -12.96 -4.72
C GLN A 194 -0.22 -14.11 -4.06
N GLU A 195 -0.94 -15.12 -3.55
CA GLU A 195 -0.36 -16.23 -2.78
C GLU A 195 0.74 -16.98 -3.56
N GLU A 196 0.51 -17.24 -4.85
CA GLU A 196 1.47 -17.94 -5.71
C GLU A 196 2.77 -17.13 -5.89
N CYS A 197 2.65 -15.82 -6.15
CA CYS A 197 3.81 -14.94 -6.28
C CYS A 197 4.59 -14.84 -4.97
N PHE A 198 3.91 -14.81 -3.82
CA PHE A 198 4.57 -14.84 -2.51
C PHE A 198 5.35 -16.13 -2.29
N GLN A 199 4.78 -17.29 -2.65
CA GLN A 199 5.50 -18.58 -2.53
C GLN A 199 6.72 -18.64 -3.45
N GLN A 200 6.59 -18.20 -4.70
CA GLN A 200 7.70 -18.12 -5.65
C GLN A 200 8.82 -17.22 -5.12
N TRP A 201 8.47 -16.02 -4.66
CA TRP A 201 9.41 -15.08 -4.08
C TRP A 201 10.15 -15.67 -2.86
N LYS A 202 9.42 -16.36 -1.96
CA LYS A 202 10.01 -17.08 -0.82
C LYS A 202 10.99 -18.16 -1.26
N MET A 203 10.62 -18.97 -2.26
CA MET A 203 11.48 -20.04 -2.78
C MET A 203 12.77 -19.48 -3.39
N GLU A 204 12.67 -18.40 -4.16
CA GLU A 204 13.83 -17.72 -4.74
C GLU A 204 14.76 -17.17 -3.66
N LEU A 205 14.20 -16.53 -2.62
CA LEU A 205 15.01 -16.05 -1.51
C LEU A 205 15.76 -17.17 -0.80
N LEU A 206 15.08 -18.30 -0.51
CA LEU A 206 15.66 -19.47 0.15
C LEU A 206 16.73 -20.15 -0.70
N ALA A 207 16.53 -20.25 -2.02
CA ALA A 207 17.50 -20.82 -2.94
C ALA A 207 18.83 -20.06 -2.91
N ASN A 208 18.76 -18.74 -2.72
CA ASN A 208 19.91 -17.85 -2.61
C ASN A 208 20.58 -17.84 -1.22
N GLN A 209 20.05 -18.57 -0.22
CA GLN A 209 20.68 -18.68 1.10
C GLN A 209 21.67 -19.86 1.18
N PRO A 210 22.74 -19.72 2.00
CA PRO A 210 23.61 -20.83 2.40
C PRO A 210 22.82 -22.01 2.98
N GLN A 211 23.24 -23.25 2.68
CA GLN A 211 22.49 -24.47 3.05
C GLN A 211 22.25 -24.61 4.56
N ASP A 212 23.22 -24.19 5.37
CA ASP A 212 23.17 -24.19 6.84
C ASP A 212 22.14 -23.20 7.42
N LYS A 213 21.80 -22.14 6.66
CA LYS A 213 20.81 -21.12 7.08
C LYS A 213 19.41 -21.37 6.54
N ARG A 214 19.25 -22.19 5.50
CA ARG A 214 17.95 -22.43 4.82
C ARG A 214 16.84 -22.87 5.79
N ALA A 215 17.13 -23.81 6.67
CA ALA A 215 16.16 -24.31 7.65
C ALA A 215 15.67 -23.20 8.59
N ALA A 216 16.57 -22.33 9.07
CA ALA A 216 16.21 -21.22 9.95
C ALA A 216 15.36 -20.16 9.21
N PHE A 217 15.65 -19.87 7.95
CA PHE A 217 14.80 -19.00 7.13
C PHE A 217 13.41 -19.62 6.90
N GLU A 218 13.32 -20.91 6.61
CA GLU A 218 12.03 -21.61 6.43
C GLU A 218 11.17 -21.56 7.70
N GLU A 219 11.77 -21.77 8.87
CA GLU A 219 11.11 -21.64 10.17
C GLU A 219 10.63 -20.20 10.43
N ALA A 220 11.45 -19.21 10.07
CA ALA A 220 11.09 -17.80 10.18
C ALA A 220 9.86 -17.47 9.30
N PHE A 221 9.82 -17.94 8.05
CA PHE A 221 8.64 -17.77 7.17
C PHE A 221 7.41 -18.51 7.66
N THR A 222 7.59 -19.66 8.31
CA THR A 222 6.49 -20.40 8.95
C THR A 222 5.92 -19.56 10.11
N SER A 223 6.80 -19.02 10.95
CA SER A 223 6.43 -18.15 12.07
C SER A 223 5.77 -16.84 11.62
N LEU A 224 6.16 -16.29 10.47
CA LEU A 224 5.51 -15.11 9.88
C LEU A 224 4.00 -15.32 9.68
N MET A 225 3.60 -16.52 9.28
CA MET A 225 2.22 -16.88 8.97
C MET A 225 1.49 -17.56 10.13
N ASP A 226 2.12 -17.70 11.30
CA ASP A 226 1.50 -18.39 12.44
C ASP A 226 0.26 -17.61 12.95
N GLY A 227 -0.85 -18.32 13.11
CA GLY A 227 -2.14 -17.71 13.48
C GLY A 227 -2.74 -16.75 12.44
N VAL A 228 -2.17 -16.63 11.24
CA VAL A 228 -2.68 -15.79 10.16
C VAL A 228 -3.74 -16.55 9.36
N GLU A 229 -4.96 -16.03 9.35
CA GLU A 229 -6.09 -16.59 8.63
C GLU A 229 -6.19 -16.06 7.20
N ARG A 230 -7.00 -16.71 6.36
CA ARG A 230 -7.31 -16.26 5.00
C ARG A 230 -8.42 -15.22 5.00
N ASN A 231 -8.18 -14.06 5.61
CA ASN A 231 -9.08 -12.91 5.58
C ASN A 231 -8.34 -11.60 5.88
N VAL A 232 -8.99 -10.47 5.61
CA VAL A 232 -8.42 -9.13 5.82
C VAL A 232 -9.01 -8.43 7.06
N SER A 233 -9.43 -9.18 8.08
CA SER A 233 -9.95 -8.59 9.31
C SER A 233 -8.87 -7.80 10.06
N THR A 234 -9.27 -6.78 10.82
CA THR A 234 -8.34 -5.99 11.64
C THR A 234 -7.52 -6.87 12.58
N ARG A 235 -8.19 -7.83 13.25
CA ARG A 235 -7.54 -8.78 14.15
C ARG A 235 -6.45 -9.58 13.43
N ASN A 236 -6.76 -10.13 12.26
CA ASN A 236 -5.81 -10.93 11.50
C ASN A 236 -4.59 -10.11 11.03
N LYS A 237 -4.83 -8.86 10.60
CA LYS A 237 -3.76 -7.92 10.26
C LYS A 237 -2.87 -7.60 11.46
N ASP A 238 -3.46 -7.39 12.63
CA ASP A 238 -2.69 -7.09 13.85
C ASP A 238 -1.81 -8.29 14.24
N THR A 239 -2.31 -9.52 14.09
CA THR A 239 -1.51 -10.75 14.25
C THR A 239 -0.34 -10.78 13.27
N PHE A 240 -0.59 -10.58 11.97
CA PHE A 240 0.48 -10.54 10.97
C PHE A 240 1.51 -9.44 11.23
N THR A 241 1.07 -8.25 11.65
CA THR A 241 1.96 -7.14 12.02
C THR A 241 2.89 -7.52 13.17
N GLN A 242 2.39 -8.22 14.20
CA GLN A 242 3.21 -8.71 15.32
C GLN A 242 4.22 -9.75 14.84
N ASN A 243 3.77 -10.71 14.03
CA ASN A 243 4.64 -11.75 13.46
C ASN A 243 5.74 -11.14 12.59
N MET A 244 5.42 -10.14 11.77
CA MET A 244 6.38 -9.45 10.91
C MET A 244 7.50 -8.77 11.71
N ASN A 245 7.17 -8.17 12.85
CA ASN A 245 8.18 -7.56 13.73
C ASN A 245 9.16 -8.60 14.29
N MET A 246 8.65 -9.77 14.68
CA MET A 246 9.49 -10.88 15.15
C MET A 246 10.31 -11.48 14.00
N PHE A 247 9.65 -11.76 12.86
CA PHE A 247 10.27 -12.26 11.64
C PHE A 247 11.47 -11.42 11.23
N ARG A 248 11.33 -10.09 11.19
CA ARG A 248 12.44 -9.19 10.84
C ARG A 248 13.64 -9.33 11.77
N LYS A 249 13.41 -9.42 13.08
CA LYS A 249 14.49 -9.62 14.06
C LYS A 249 15.20 -10.95 13.84
N THR A 250 14.44 -12.03 13.65
CA THR A 250 14.97 -13.37 13.38
C THR A 250 15.79 -13.39 12.09
N ILE A 251 15.30 -12.78 11.00
CA ILE A 251 16.04 -12.70 9.73
C ILE A 251 17.34 -11.92 9.92
N GLN A 252 17.32 -10.79 10.64
CA GLN A 252 18.54 -10.03 10.94
C GLN A 252 19.54 -10.82 11.78
N GLU A 253 19.09 -11.64 12.73
CA GLU A 253 19.93 -12.51 13.54
C GLU A 253 20.57 -13.63 12.70
N ILE A 254 19.80 -14.28 11.82
CA ILE A 254 20.31 -15.31 10.91
C ILE A 254 21.39 -14.73 9.98
N ILE A 255 21.18 -13.50 9.49
CA ILE A 255 22.17 -12.80 8.65
C ILE A 255 23.41 -12.42 9.47
N LYS A 256 23.24 -11.84 10.67
CA LYS A 256 24.35 -11.41 11.56
C LYS A 256 25.15 -12.55 12.18
N GLY A 257 24.60 -13.77 12.24
CA GLY A 257 25.29 -14.96 12.71
C GLY A 257 26.64 -15.25 12.03
N ASP A 258 26.93 -14.58 10.90
CA ASP A 258 28.26 -14.53 10.27
C ASP A 258 29.38 -13.97 11.16
N VAL A 259 29.08 -13.04 12.09
CA VAL A 259 30.13 -12.30 12.81
C VAL A 259 30.62 -13.03 14.06
N MET A 260 29.80 -13.90 14.67
CA MET A 260 30.15 -14.58 15.93
C MET A 260 30.84 -15.94 15.76
N SER A 261 30.68 -16.62 14.62
CA SER A 261 31.39 -17.90 14.37
C SER A 261 32.86 -17.74 13.98
N ALA A 262 33.38 -16.52 13.84
CA ALA A 262 34.76 -16.24 13.45
C ALA A 262 35.72 -15.87 14.61
N VAL A 263 35.27 -15.86 15.87
CA VAL A 263 36.16 -15.58 17.01
C VAL A 263 35.93 -16.59 18.13
N GLN A 264 36.60 -17.74 18.03
CA GLN A 264 37.06 -18.44 19.23
C GLN A 264 38.56 -18.15 19.41
N PRO A 265 38.97 -17.42 20.46
CA PRO A 265 40.34 -17.49 20.91
C PRO A 265 40.55 -18.89 21.49
N VAL A 266 41.52 -19.62 20.93
CA VAL A 266 42.03 -20.87 21.53
C VAL A 266 42.44 -20.56 22.98
N PRO A 267 41.95 -21.28 24.00
CA PRO A 267 42.50 -21.15 25.33
C PRO A 267 43.91 -21.73 25.32
N VAL A 268 44.91 -20.88 25.51
CA VAL A 268 46.27 -21.31 25.82
C VAL A 268 46.22 -21.90 27.22
N ALA A 269 46.13 -23.23 27.30
CA ALA A 269 46.33 -23.94 28.55
C ALA A 269 47.83 -23.85 28.93
N ASP A 270 48.08 -23.34 30.12
CA ASP A 270 49.34 -23.49 30.83
C ASP A 270 49.77 -24.96 30.87
N MET A 271 50.98 -25.25 30.39
CA MET A 271 51.79 -26.33 30.97
C MET A 271 53.22 -25.83 31.12
N MET A 272 53.54 -25.48 32.36
CA MET A 272 54.91 -25.45 32.86
C MET A 272 55.51 -26.86 32.79
N SER A 273 56.70 -26.97 32.20
CA SER A 273 57.87 -27.75 32.67
C SER A 273 59.08 -27.38 31.83
#